data_AF-A0A8T7M6B5-F1
#
_entry.id   AF-A0A8T7M6B5-F1
#
_cell.length_a   1.000
_cell.length_b   1.000
_cell.length_c   1.000
_cell.angle_alpha   90.00
_cell.angle_beta   90.00
_cell.angle_gamma   90.00
#
_symmetry.space_group_name_H-M   'P 1'
#
loop_
_entity.id
_entity.type
_entity.pdbx_description
1 polymer ?
#
loop_
_entity_poly.entity_id
_entity_poly.type
_entity_poly.pdbx_seq_one_letter_code
_entity_poly.pdbx_strand_id
1 'polypeptide(L)' 'MQKQALKLYLEGTSFRVIGRLLNVHHQSVINWINAQATNLPPQVSETQATHTIEIDELFTFPTLISKVSCVLLFRHSQ' A
#
# COMPACT_ATOMS: atom_id res chain seq x y z
N MET A 1 -7.65 12.77 15.30
CA MET A 1 -6.60 12.93 14.27
C MET A 1 -6.49 11.74 13.32
N GLN A 2 -6.37 10.48 13.79
CA GLN A 2 -6.19 9.32 12.91
C GLN A 2 -7.30 9.16 11.85
N LYS A 3 -8.58 9.33 12.22
CA LYS A 3 -9.71 9.29 11.26
C LYS A 3 -9.61 10.37 10.17
N GLN A 4 -9.14 11.58 10.53
CA GLN A 4 -8.95 12.67 9.57
C GLN A 4 -7.78 12.38 8.63
N ALA A 5 -6.68 11.84 9.15
CA ALA A 5 -5.54 11.41 8.35
C ALA A 5 -5.93 10.29 7.36
N LEU A 6 -6.74 9.33 7.81
CA LEU A 6 -7.27 8.26 6.97
C LEU A 6 -8.16 8.81 5.85
N LYS A 7 -9.07 9.74 6.18
CA LYS A 7 -9.91 10.41 5.16
C LYS A 7 -9.07 11.09 4.08
N LEU A 8 -8.10 11.91 4.49
CA LEU A 8 -7.22 12.62 3.55
C LEU A 8 -6.40 11.65 2.68
N TYR A 9 -5.97 10.51 3.24
CA TYR A 9 -5.26 9.47 2.49
C TYR A 9 -6.16 8.82 1.42
N LEU A 10 -7.40 8.48 1.78
CA LEU A 10 -8.38 7.92 0.83
C LEU A 10 -8.78 8.91 -0.27
N GLU A 11 -8.70 10.22 0.01
CA GLU A 11 -8.87 11.30 -0.98
C GLU A 11 -7.64 11.47 -1.91
N GLY A 12 -6.56 10.69 -1.72
CA GLY A 12 -5.36 10.74 -2.56
C GLY A 12 -4.28 11.72 -2.08
N THR A 13 -4.41 12.26 -0.86
CA THR A 13 -3.41 13.19 -0.31
C THR A 13 -2.15 12.45 0.13
N SER A 14 -0.98 12.92 -0.30
CA SER A 14 0.31 12.32 0.10
C SER A 14 0.57 12.44 1.61
N PHE A 15 1.26 11.45 2.21
CA PHE A 15 1.59 11.43 3.64
C PHE A 15 2.33 12.69 4.12
N ARG A 16 3.19 13.28 3.26
CA ARG A 16 3.93 14.50 3.57
C ARG A 16 3.00 15.72 3.68
N VAL A 17 2.01 15.82 2.78
CA VAL A 17 1.00 16.89 2.83
C VAL A 17 0.13 16.72 4.07
N ILE A 18 -0.33 15.49 4.36
CA ILE A 18 -1.12 15.20 5.57
C ILE A 18 -0.35 15.57 6.83
N GLY A 19 0.94 15.21 6.91
CA GLY A 19 1.80 15.58 8.04
C GLY A 19 1.90 17.09 8.25
N ARG A 20 2.02 17.87 7.17
CA ARG A 20 2.01 19.34 7.25
C ARG A 20 0.64 19.89 7.71
N LEU A 21 -0.46 19.37 7.15
CA LEU A 21 -1.82 19.82 7.49
C LEU A 21 -2.20 19.54 8.95
N LEU A 22 -1.77 18.39 9.48
CA LEU A 22 -2.07 17.97 10.85
C LEU A 22 -0.96 18.33 11.85
N ASN A 23 0.10 19.01 11.39
CA ASN A 23 1.28 19.37 12.17
C ASN A 23 1.90 18.18 12.92
N VAL A 24 2.03 17.04 12.23
CA VAL A 24 2.65 15.81 12.75
C VAL A 24 3.70 15.28 11.79
N HIS A 25 4.65 14.50 12.30
CA HIS A 25 5.62 13.84 11.44
C HIS A 25 4.92 12.85 10.50
N HIS A 26 5.25 12.90 9.21
CA HIS A 26 4.65 12.03 8.18
C HIS A 26 4.78 10.52 8.49
N GLN A 27 5.84 10.10 9.20
CA GLN A 27 5.98 8.71 9.66
C GLN A 27 4.85 8.29 10.61
N SER A 28 4.34 9.19 11.46
CA SER A 28 3.22 8.89 12.35
C SER A 28 1.95 8.61 11.55
N VAL A 29 1.73 9.35 10.46
CA VAL A 29 0.60 9.13 9.53
C VAL A 29 0.70 7.75 8.86
N ILE A 30 1.90 7.39 8.36
CA ILE A 30 2.17 6.07 7.78
C ILE A 30 1.86 4.95 8.78
N ASN A 31 2.34 5.10 10.03
CA ASN A 31 2.14 4.11 11.07
C ASN A 31 0.65 3.91 11.39
N TRP A 32 -0.14 5.00 11.46
CA TRP A 32 -1.57 4.91 11.68
C TRP A 32 -2.30 4.19 10.54
N ILE A 33 -1.95 4.49 9.29
CA ILE A 33 -2.59 3.87 8.11
C ILE A 33 -2.26 2.38 8.04
N ASN A 34 -1.00 2.00 8.29
CA ASN A 34 -0.60 0.59 8.35
C ASN A 34 -1.34 -0.17 9.45
N ALA A 35 -1.48 0.42 10.63
CA ALA A 35 -2.23 -0.19 11.74
C ALA A 35 -3.72 -0.38 11.40
N GLN A 36 -4.33 0.55 10.66
CA GLN A 36 -5.70 0.39 10.18
C GLN A 36 -5.82 -0.71 9.12
N ALA A 37 -4.84 -0.81 8.21
CA ALA A 37 -4.83 -1.85 7.17
C ALA A 37 -4.79 -3.27 7.76
N THR A 38 -4.10 -3.47 8.89
CA THR A 38 -4.09 -4.75 9.61
C THR A 38 -5.46 -5.16 10.17
N ASN A 39 -6.37 -4.20 10.38
CA ASN A 39 -7.72 -4.46 10.88
C ASN A 39 -8.74 -4.71 9.75
N LEU A 40 -8.32 -4.68 8.48
CA LEU A 40 -9.22 -5.00 7.38
C LEU A 40 -9.59 -6.48 7.43
N PRO A 41 -10.85 -6.83 7.14
CA PRO A 41 -11.23 -8.23 7.05
C PRO A 41 -10.35 -8.95 6.02
N PRO A 42 -9.98 -10.22 6.27
CA PRO A 42 -9.33 -11.02 5.25
C PRO A 42 -10.17 -11.00 3.98
N GLN A 43 -9.50 -11.01 2.83
CA GLN A 43 -10.08 -10.89 1.50
C GLN A 43 -11.44 -11.59 1.42
N VAL A 44 -12.46 -10.87 0.97
CA VAL A 44 -13.80 -11.42 0.81
C VAL A 44 -13.72 -12.54 -0.22
N SER A 45 -13.76 -13.78 0.25
CA SER A 45 -13.87 -14.94 -0.63
C SER A 45 -15.24 -14.89 -1.28
N GLU A 46 -15.29 -14.60 -2.58
CA GLU A 46 -16.52 -14.70 -3.35
C GLU A 46 -16.92 -16.18 -3.43
N THR A 47 -17.93 -16.57 -2.63
CA THR A 47 -18.41 -17.96 -2.56
C THR A 47 -19.29 -18.36 -3.74
N GLN A 48 -19.69 -17.41 -4.60
CA GLN A 48 -20.67 -17.63 -5.66
C GLN A 48 -20.01 -17.61 -7.04
N ALA A 49 -20.43 -18.52 -7.93
CA ALA A 49 -19.92 -18.60 -9.29
C ALA A 49 -20.44 -17.42 -10.12
N THR A 50 -19.55 -16.48 -10.43
CA THR A 50 -19.84 -15.31 -11.26
C THR A 50 -19.80 -15.67 -12.75
N HIS A 51 -20.90 -15.43 -13.48
CA HIS A 51 -21.05 -15.82 -14.90
C HIS A 51 -20.28 -14.92 -15.87
N THR A 52 -20.03 -13.67 -15.50
CA THR A 52 -19.32 -12.69 -16.33
C THR A 52 -18.53 -11.76 -15.41
N ILE A 53 -17.24 -11.61 -15.67
CA ILE A 53 -16.32 -10.75 -14.92
C ILE A 53 -15.73 -9.71 -15.87
N GLU A 54 -15.80 -8.43 -15.48
CA GLU A 54 -15.11 -7.34 -16.16
C GLU A 54 -13.77 -7.11 -15.46
N ILE A 55 -12.69 -7.01 -16.24
CA ILE A 55 -11.34 -6.74 -15.75
C ILE A 55 -10.95 -5.37 -16.29
N ASP A 56 -10.67 -4.43 -15.39
CA ASP A 56 -10.14 -3.11 -15.74
C ASP A 56 -8.62 -3.09 -15.63
N GLU A 57 -7.95 -2.42 -16.58
CA GLU A 57 -6.49 -2.31 -16.62
C GLU A 57 -6.03 -1.02 -15.93
N LEU A 58 -5.51 -1.14 -14.70
CA LEU A 58 -4.91 -0.02 -13.98
C LEU A 58 -3.37 -0.13 -13.95
N PHE A 59 -2.70 0.80 -14.63
CA PHE A 59 -1.23 0.89 -14.60
C PHE A 59 -0.77 1.83 -13.48
N THR A 60 0.08 1.32 -12.60
CA THR A 60 0.83 2.14 -11.63
C THR A 60 2.32 2.02 -11.95
N PHE A 61 3.07 3.12 -11.85
CA PHE A 61 4.53 3.13 -12.01
C PHE A 61 5.21 3.15 -10.63
N PRO A 62 5.35 2.00 -9.94
CA PRO A 62 6.11 1.98 -8.71
C PRO A 62 7.58 2.28 -9.03
N THR A 63 8.21 3.15 -8.26
CA THR A 63 9.67 3.20 -8.23
C THR A 63 10.16 1.90 -7.62
N LEU A 64 10.54 0.94 -8.45
CA LEU A 64 11.24 -0.27 -8.00
C LEU A 64 12.63 0.13 -7.52
N ILE A 65 12.74 0.59 -6.27
CA ILE A 65 14.03 0.57 -5.58
C ILE A 65 14.31 -0.91 -5.32
N SER A 66 15.06 -1.53 -6.23
CA SER A 66 15.64 -2.83 -5.99
C SER A 66 16.41 -2.74 -4.67
N LYS A 67 15.94 -3.46 -3.65
CA LYS A 67 16.86 -3.98 -2.64
C LYS A 67 17.72 -4.99 -3.39
N VAL A 68 18.77 -4.49 -4.04
CA VAL A 68 19.85 -5.30 -4.58
C VAL A 68 20.49 -6.01 -3.39
N SER A 69 19.99 -7.20 -3.07
CA SER A 69 20.81 -8.25 -2.48
C SER A 69 21.28 -9.14 -3.62
N CYS A 70 22.15 -8.56 -4.45
CA CYS A 70 22.94 -9.29 -5.44
C CYS A 70 24.13 -9.93 -4.70
N VAL A 71 23.86 -10.98 -3.92
CA VAL A 71 24.89 -11.86 -3.35
C VAL A 71 24.27 -13.25 -3.22
N LEU A 72 24.84 -14.22 -3.96
CA LEU A 72 24.52 -15.67 -3.96
C LEU A 72 23.17 -15.99 -4.64
N LEU A 73 23.13 -16.35 -5.93
CA LEU A 73 23.03 -17.76 -6.34
C LEU A 73 23.33 -17.92 -7.86
N PHE A 74 24.41 -17.31 -8.34
CA PHE A 74 24.92 -17.59 -9.69
C PHE A 74 26.46 -17.63 -9.67
N ARG A 75 27.06 -18.59 -8.97
CA ARG A 75 28.43 -19.10 -9.23
C ARG A 75 28.69 -20.41 -8.49
N HIS A 76 28.37 -21.53 -9.13
CA HIS A 76 29.23 -22.71 -9.35
C HIS A 76 28.43 -23.65 -10.27
N SER A 77 28.70 -23.68 -11.58
CA SER A 77 29.85 -24.33 -12.23
C SER A 77 29.59 -25.82 -12.42
N GLN A 78 29.52 -26.20 -13.71
CA GLN A 78 29.51 -27.55 -14.32
C GLN A 78 28.17 -28.29 -14.28
#